data_AF-A0A2G7M2B5-F1
#
_entry.id   AF-A0A2G7M2B5-F1
#
_cell.length_a   1.000
_cell.length_b   1.000
_cell.length_c   1.000
_cell.angle_alpha   90.00
_cell.angle_beta   90.00
_cell.angle_gamma   90.00
#
_symmetry.space_group_name_H-M   'P 1'
#
loop_
_entity.id
_entity.type
_entity.pdbx_description
1 polymer ?
#
loop_
_entity_poly.entity_id
_entity_poly.type
_entity_poly.pdbx_seq_one_letter_code
_entity_poly.pdbx_strand_id
1 'polypeptide(L)'
;MNHVIILSDTHHIVKSLSLLIQTEPSLHVLEATRDVIGNMDQLPDNSVIIVDMNVDNIELLIEQFPEKYRVILYSGSLELMDIPIHLQSTGCGYFNAYTSPEEIIKILMGCV
;
A
#
# COMPACT_ATOMS: atom_id res chain seq x y z
N MET A 1 -15.73 5.32 -1.80
CA MET A 1 -14.95 5.51 -0.56
C MET A 1 -13.96 4.38 -0.48
N ASN A 2 -12.69 4.62 -0.81
CA ASN A 2 -11.70 3.54 -0.93
C ASN A 2 -11.18 3.14 0.45
N HIS A 3 -10.99 1.85 0.65
CA HIS A 3 -10.41 1.33 1.87
C HIS A 3 -8.90 1.15 1.67
N VAL A 4 -8.09 1.55 2.63
CA VAL A 4 -6.64 1.48 2.53
C VAL A 4 -6.10 0.63 3.66
N ILE A 5 -5.30 -0.36 3.32
CA ILE A 5 -4.57 -1.20 4.29
C ILE A 5 -3.09 -0.91 4.13
N ILE A 6 -2.39 -0.79 5.25
CA ILE A 6 -0.94 -0.55 5.26
C ILE A 6 -0.27 -1.77 5.90
N LEU A 7 0.55 -2.47 5.13
CA LEU A 7 1.34 -3.61 5.57
C LEU A 7 2.79 -3.16 5.74
N SER A 8 3.23 -3.02 6.99
CA SER A 8 4.59 -2.65 7.36
C SER A 8 4.88 -3.13 8.78
N ASP A 9 6.08 -3.69 8.99
CA ASP A 9 6.58 -4.00 10.32
C ASP A 9 7.05 -2.74 11.07
N THR A 10 7.10 -1.60 10.38
CA THR A 10 7.58 -0.34 10.91
C THR A 10 6.42 0.53 11.40
N HIS A 11 6.17 0.51 12.71
CA HIS A 11 5.03 1.20 13.33
C HIS A 11 4.88 2.69 12.95
N HIS A 12 5.99 3.44 12.83
CA HIS A 12 5.94 4.86 12.50
C HIS A 12 5.56 5.13 11.03
N ILE A 13 5.83 4.18 10.11
CA ILE A 13 5.38 4.24 8.72
C ILE A 13 3.86 4.10 8.69
N VAL A 14 3.32 3.05 9.35
CA VAL A 14 1.87 2.81 9.45
C VAL A 14 1.16 4.06 9.99
N LYS A 15 1.67 4.62 11.09
CA LYS A 15 1.07 5.81 11.71
C LYS A 15 1.11 7.04 10.81
N SER A 16 2.28 7.34 10.21
CA SER A 16 2.44 8.52 9.36
C SER A 16 1.54 8.45 8.12
N LEU A 17 1.51 7.30 7.45
CA LEU A 17 0.64 7.09 6.30
C LEU A 17 -0.83 7.14 6.69
N SER A 18 -1.21 6.55 7.82
CA SER A 18 -2.59 6.61 8.31
C SER A 18 -3.07 8.04 8.52
N LEU A 19 -2.23 8.89 9.14
CA LEU A 19 -2.54 10.31 9.37
C LEU A 19 -2.68 11.07 8.05
N LEU A 20 -1.81 10.82 7.07
CA LEU A 20 -1.92 11.41 5.74
C LEU A 20 -3.22 11.00 5.06
N ILE A 21 -3.53 9.69 5.03
CA ILE A 21 -4.73 9.16 4.37
C ILE A 21 -6.00 9.75 4.98
N GLN A 22 -6.04 9.92 6.30
CA GLN A 22 -7.16 10.51 7.02
C GLN A 22 -7.42 11.98 6.66
N THR A 23 -6.50 12.67 5.96
CA THR A 23 -6.75 14.02 5.45
C THR A 23 -7.71 14.05 4.25
N GLU A 24 -7.91 12.92 3.57
CA GLU A 24 -8.82 12.78 2.44
C GLU A 24 -10.11 12.02 2.84
N PRO A 25 -11.27 12.69 2.90
CA PRO A 25 -12.52 12.07 3.38
C PRO A 25 -13.01 10.87 2.58
N SER A 26 -12.58 10.73 1.32
CA SER A 26 -12.95 9.60 0.47
C SER A 26 -12.12 8.33 0.70
N LEU A 27 -11.07 8.39 1.54
CA LEU A 27 -10.22 7.27 1.92
C LEU A 27 -10.46 6.86 3.39
N HIS A 28 -10.43 5.55 3.65
CA HIS A 28 -10.60 5.01 4.99
C HIS A 28 -9.54 3.95 5.30
N VAL A 29 -8.73 4.19 6.33
CA VAL A 29 -7.70 3.24 6.77
C VAL A 29 -8.35 2.07 7.51
N LEU A 30 -8.05 0.84 7.11
CA LEU A 30 -8.37 -0.38 7.84
C LEU A 30 -7.11 -0.86 8.58
N GLU A 31 -7.27 -1.26 9.85
CA GLU A 31 -6.15 -1.86 10.58
C GLU A 31 -5.76 -3.20 9.99
N ALA A 32 -4.47 -3.36 9.69
CA ALA A 32 -3.87 -4.61 9.24
C ALA A 32 -3.72 -5.59 10.43
N THR A 33 -4.84 -6.10 10.94
CA THR A 33 -4.81 -7.17 11.95
C THR A 33 -4.49 -8.51 11.30
N ARG A 34 -4.02 -9.48 12.10
CA ARG A 34 -3.78 -10.86 11.61
C ARG A 34 -5.02 -11.48 10.97
N ASP A 35 -6.20 -11.13 11.45
CA ASP A 35 -7.47 -11.64 10.92
C ASP A 35 -7.80 -11.05 9.55
N VAL A 36 -7.44 -9.79 9.31
CA VAL A 36 -7.58 -9.10 8.02
C VAL A 36 -6.59 -9.68 7.00
N ILE A 37 -5.33 -9.85 7.40
CA ILE A 37 -4.30 -10.46 6.54
C ILE A 37 -4.62 -11.93 6.24
N GLY A 38 -5.18 -12.66 7.21
CA GLY A 38 -5.60 -14.05 7.04
C GLY A 38 -6.87 -14.24 6.21
N ASN A 39 -7.65 -13.19 5.96
CA ASN A 39 -8.90 -13.22 5.19
C ASN A 39 -8.95 -12.10 4.14
N MET A 40 -7.85 -11.90 3.40
CA MET A 40 -7.76 -10.85 2.37
C MET A 40 -8.92 -10.90 1.36
N ASP A 41 -9.48 -12.08 1.07
CA ASP A 41 -10.63 -12.26 0.16
C ASP A 41 -11.91 -11.50 0.57
N GLN A 42 -12.03 -11.13 1.85
CA GLN A 42 -13.23 -10.49 2.40
C GLN A 42 -13.13 -8.96 2.48
N LEU A 43 -12.03 -8.37 1.98
CA LEU A 43 -11.91 -6.92 1.96
C LEU A 43 -12.89 -6.29 0.97
N PRO A 44 -13.40 -5.07 1.25
CA PRO A 44 -14.23 -4.31 0.33
C PRO A 44 -13.61 -4.24 -1.08
N ASP A 45 -14.41 -4.35 -2.13
CA ASP A 45 -13.90 -4.49 -3.51
C ASP A 45 -13.03 -3.31 -3.98
N ASN A 46 -13.17 -2.13 -3.38
CA ASN A 46 -12.37 -0.95 -3.66
C ASN A 46 -11.24 -0.74 -2.64
N SER A 47 -10.70 -1.84 -2.11
CA SER A 47 -9.54 -1.83 -1.22
C SER A 47 -8.24 -1.65 -1.99
N VAL A 48 -7.36 -0.85 -1.39
CA VAL A 48 -6.01 -0.56 -1.84
C VAL A 48 -5.06 -1.04 -0.77
N ILE A 49 -4.08 -1.85 -1.15
CA ILE A 49 -3.11 -2.43 -0.23
C ILE A 49 -1.78 -1.71 -0.45
N ILE A 50 -1.32 -0.97 0.56
CA ILE A 50 0.01 -0.40 0.61
C ILE A 50 0.94 -1.42 1.26
N VAL A 51 2.02 -1.79 0.58
CA VAL A 51 3.02 -2.73 1.10
C VAL A 51 4.36 -2.01 1.23
N ASP A 52 4.90 -1.96 2.44
CA ASP A 52 6.25 -1.48 2.70
C ASP A 52 7.27 -2.46 2.11
N MET A 53 8.19 -1.93 1.30
CA MET A 53 9.24 -2.71 0.63
C MET A 53 10.24 -3.35 1.60
N ASN A 54 10.24 -2.95 2.87
CA ASN A 54 11.06 -3.60 3.91
C ASN A 54 10.41 -4.86 4.50
N VAL A 55 9.20 -5.22 4.09
CA VAL A 55 8.57 -6.48 4.48
C VAL A 55 9.26 -7.64 3.77
N ASP A 56 9.63 -8.67 4.52
CA ASP A 56 10.30 -9.85 4.00
C ASP A 56 9.43 -10.60 2.97
N ASN A 57 10.06 -11.07 1.88
CA ASN A 57 9.42 -11.85 0.81
C ASN A 57 8.20 -11.16 0.18
N ILE A 58 8.34 -9.89 -0.17
CA ILE A 58 7.26 -9.08 -0.71
C ILE A 58 6.57 -9.69 -1.94
N GLU A 59 7.30 -10.37 -2.83
CA GLU A 59 6.70 -11.03 -4.00
C GLU A 59 5.70 -12.12 -3.59
N LEU A 60 6.09 -12.99 -2.65
CA LEU A 60 5.22 -14.06 -2.16
C LEU A 60 4.01 -13.51 -1.42
N LEU A 61 4.16 -12.36 -0.74
CA LEU A 61 3.06 -11.68 -0.09
C LEU A 61 2.06 -11.13 -1.13
N ILE A 62 2.56 -10.52 -2.20
CA ILE A 62 1.72 -9.93 -3.25
C ILE A 62 1.00 -11.00 -4.06
N GLU A 63 1.65 -12.13 -4.36
CA GLU A 63 1.03 -13.28 -5.04
C GLU A 63 -0.16 -13.88 -4.28
N GLN A 64 -0.24 -13.67 -2.96
CA GLN A 64 -1.38 -14.11 -2.15
C GLN A 64 -2.58 -13.17 -2.23
N PHE A 65 -2.42 -11.94 -2.75
CA PHE A 65 -3.52 -11.00 -2.85
C PHE A 65 -4.38 -11.30 -4.07
N PRO A 66 -5.72 -11.32 -3.91
CA PRO A 66 -6.63 -11.40 -5.05
C PRO A 66 -6.37 -10.29 -6.06
N GLU A 67 -6.35 -10.63 -7.35
CA GLU A 67 -6.07 -9.70 -8.47
C GLU A 67 -7.02 -8.47 -8.50
N LYS A 68 -8.18 -8.56 -7.84
CA LYS A 68 -9.13 -7.45 -7.75
C LYS A 68 -8.62 -6.27 -6.91
N TYR A 69 -7.65 -6.48 -6.01
CA TYR A 69 -7.13 -5.42 -5.15
C TYR A 69 -5.98 -4.68 -5.82
N ARG A 70 -6.00 -3.36 -5.70
CA ARG A 70 -4.88 -2.55 -6.17
C ARG A 70 -3.76 -2.55 -5.14
N VAL A 71 -2.61 -3.08 -5.51
CA VAL A 71 -1.41 -3.12 -4.66
C VAL A 71 -0.49 -1.96 -5.01
N ILE A 72 0.05 -1.31 -3.99
CA ILE A 72 0.95 -0.16 -4.11
C ILE A 72 2.15 -0.37 -3.21
N LEU A 73 3.33 -0.30 -3.79
CA LEU A 73 4.59 -0.44 -3.07
C LEU A 73 4.98 0.91 -2.45
N TYR A 74 5.40 0.88 -1.19
CA TYR A 74 5.93 2.01 -0.46
C TYR A 74 7.40 1.80 -0.11
N SER A 75 8.25 2.78 -0.42
CA SER A 75 9.63 2.83 0.07
C SER A 75 9.87 4.01 1.01
N GLY A 76 10.54 3.74 2.13
CA GLY A 76 11.09 4.80 2.99
C GLY A 76 12.34 5.47 2.43
N SER A 77 12.94 4.91 1.37
CA SER A 77 14.24 5.33 0.82
C SER A 77 14.13 6.06 -0.53
N LEU A 78 15.13 6.89 -0.82
CA LEU A 78 15.40 7.45 -2.16
C LEU A 78 16.09 6.44 -3.08
N GLU A 79 16.76 5.44 -2.52
CA GLU A 79 17.53 4.49 -3.29
C GLU A 79 16.60 3.62 -4.12
N LEU A 80 16.65 3.83 -5.44
CA LEU A 80 15.71 3.22 -6.37
C LEU A 80 16.12 1.82 -6.83
N MET A 81 17.14 1.20 -6.21
CA MET A 81 17.84 0.08 -6.83
C MET A 81 16.95 -1.15 -7.06
N ASP A 82 15.95 -1.38 -6.19
CA ASP A 82 15.09 -2.57 -6.27
C ASP A 82 13.69 -2.29 -6.86
N ILE A 83 13.30 -1.03 -7.00
CA ILE A 83 11.95 -0.65 -7.45
C ILE A 83 11.63 -1.11 -8.87
N PRO A 84 12.52 -0.93 -9.88
CA PRO A 84 12.23 -1.38 -11.24
C PRO A 84 11.96 -2.88 -11.32
N ILE A 85 12.61 -3.68 -10.45
CA ILE A 85 12.47 -5.15 -10.43
C ILE A 85 11.06 -5.51 -9.94
N HIS A 86 10.64 -4.96 -8.80
CA HIS A 86 9.31 -5.26 -8.25
C HIS A 86 8.17 -4.71 -9.13
N LEU A 87 8.35 -3.54 -9.76
CA LEU A 87 7.33 -2.97 -10.65
C LEU A 87 7.13 -3.80 -11.92
N GLN A 88 8.21 -4.32 -12.51
CA GLN A 88 8.11 -5.13 -13.72
C GLN A 88 7.50 -6.51 -13.46
N SER A 89 7.73 -7.10 -12.29
CA SER A 89 7.24 -8.44 -11.97
C SER A 89 5.78 -8.47 -11.52
N THR A 90 5.30 -7.41 -10.87
CA THR A 90 3.99 -7.43 -10.18
C THR A 90 2.93 -6.51 -10.77
N GLY A 91 3.30 -5.52 -11.60
CA GLY A 91 2.34 -4.54 -12.13
C GLY A 91 1.74 -3.60 -11.06
N CYS A 92 2.34 -3.54 -9.87
CA CYS A 92 1.88 -2.69 -8.77
C CYS A 92 2.09 -1.19 -9.05
N GLY A 93 1.33 -0.35 -8.34
CA GLY A 93 1.65 1.08 -8.22
C GLY A 93 2.84 1.30 -7.25
N TYR A 94 3.38 2.51 -7.21
CA TYR A 94 4.51 2.84 -6.32
C TYR A 94 4.52 4.31 -5.86
N PHE A 95 4.94 4.54 -4.62
CA PHE A 95 5.39 5.84 -4.11
C PHE A 95 6.44 5.67 -3.01
N ASN A 96 7.09 6.77 -2.61
CA ASN A 96 8.04 6.76 -1.49
C ASN A 96 7.84 7.93 -0.53
N ALA A 97 8.65 7.95 0.54
CA ALA A 97 8.67 9.01 1.55
C ALA A 97 8.89 10.44 1.01
N TYR A 98 9.37 10.57 -0.23
CA TYR A 98 9.67 11.85 -0.89
C TYR A 98 8.61 12.23 -1.93
N THR A 99 7.64 11.36 -2.17
CA THR A 99 6.47 11.65 -3.02
C THR A 99 5.61 12.67 -2.29
N SER A 100 5.12 13.69 -3.02
CA SER A 100 4.34 14.74 -2.36
C SER A 100 3.04 14.16 -1.77
N PRO A 101 2.57 14.67 -0.62
CA PRO A 101 1.33 14.22 -0.01
C PRO A 101 0.14 14.19 -0.98
N GLU A 102 -0.01 15.22 -1.82
CA GLU A 102 -1.10 15.32 -2.79
C GLU A 102 -1.02 14.21 -3.86
N GLU A 103 0.18 13.85 -4.28
CA GLU A 103 0.39 12.81 -5.28
C GLU A 103 0.11 11.42 -4.70
N ILE A 104 0.50 11.18 -3.44
CA ILE A 104 0.15 9.96 -2.72
C ILE A 104 -1.38 9.80 -2.68
N ILE A 105 -2.13 10.86 -2.36
CA ILE A 105 -3.60 10.80 -2.35
C ILE A 105 -4.17 10.46 -3.73
N LYS A 106 -3.69 11.09 -4.81
CA LYS A 106 -4.14 10.76 -6.18
C LYS A 106 -3.87 9.30 -6.54
N ILE A 107 -2.69 8.80 -6.19
CA ILE A 107 -2.31 7.40 -6.40
C ILE A 107 -3.29 6.47 -5.65
N LEU A 108 -3.63 6.78 -4.39
CA LEU A 108 -4.60 6.02 -3.60
C LEU A 108 -6.05 6.15 -4.10
N MET A 109 -6.38 7.23 -4.81
CA MET A 109 -7.68 7.38 -5.46
C MET A 109 -7.75 6.70 -6.84
N GLY A 110 -6.61 6.37 -7.45
CA GLY A 110 -6.55 5.83 -8.82
C GLY A 110 -6.72 6.89 -9.91
N CYS A 111 -6.32 8.12 -9.63
CA CYS A 111 -6.40 9.25 -10.56
C CYS A 111 -5.13 9.44 -11.40
N VAL A 112 -4.27 8.42 -11.46
CA VAL A 112 -2.96 8.43 -12.15
C VAL A 112 -2.93 7.32 -13.19
#